data_AF-A0A955PN69-F1
#
_entry.id   AF-A0A955PN69-F1
#
_cell.length_a   1.000
_cell.length_b   1.000
_cell.length_c   1.000
_cell.angle_alpha   90.00
_cell.angle_beta   90.00
_cell.angle_gamma   90.00
#
_symmetry.space_group_name_H-M   'P 1'
#
loop_
_entity.id
_entity.type
_entity.pdbx_description
1 polymer ?
#
loop_
_entity_poly.entity_id
_entity_poly.type
_entity_poly.pdbx_seq_one_letter_code
_entity_poly.pdbx_strand_id
1 'polypeptide(L)'
;CCFSHDFKSCPENQEFLEDLRGWAEIAPHLYIWDYVVNFSHYIMPYPNFRVLKSNINTFRENKAIGIMEQAAYQSRGGEFAELRAYLLSKLLWNPDSDVQPIINDFMYGYYGRSGQYVQQYFDLLHNRITPDTHIHLGLSPDDPLFSDEFVREGIEIFEQAKKVADNEEIRQRVEVVELPILYLKCRRSPREALADGTYDLFKKVVEREGITHYAESGKPHKDEFHHGMENLE
;
A
#
# COMPACT_ATOMS: atom_id res chain seq x y z
N CYS A 1 5.11 -16.64 4.85
CA CYS A 1 4.35 -16.26 3.64
C CYS A 1 4.81 -14.89 3.17
N CYS A 2 5.28 -14.81 1.93
CA CYS A 2 5.70 -13.62 1.20
C CYS A 2 4.49 -12.96 0.51
N PHE A 3 4.42 -11.63 0.58
CA PHE A 3 3.33 -10.83 0.01
C PHE A 3 3.71 -10.09 -1.30
N SER A 4 4.97 -10.20 -1.75
CA SER A 4 5.44 -9.61 -3.01
C SER A 4 5.37 -10.58 -4.19
N HIS A 5 5.27 -11.89 -3.92
CA HIS A 5 5.24 -12.94 -4.93
C HIS A 5 4.01 -13.83 -4.79
N ASP A 6 3.52 -14.37 -5.90
CA ASP A 6 2.34 -15.24 -5.89
C ASP A 6 2.60 -16.54 -5.12
N PHE A 7 1.53 -17.17 -4.63
CA PHE A 7 1.65 -18.38 -3.81
C PHE A 7 2.33 -19.56 -4.50
N LYS A 8 2.19 -19.69 -5.82
CA LYS A 8 2.67 -20.87 -6.56
C LYS A 8 4.14 -20.76 -6.93
N SER A 9 4.64 -19.55 -7.18
CA SER A 9 6.02 -19.32 -7.62
C SER A 9 7.01 -19.07 -6.48
N CYS A 10 6.54 -18.62 -5.31
CA CYS A 10 7.42 -18.26 -4.20
C CYS A 10 7.73 -19.46 -3.28
N PRO A 11 9.01 -19.77 -3.00
CA PRO A 11 9.37 -20.80 -2.03
C PRO A 11 8.83 -20.54 -0.61
N GLU A 12 8.76 -19.27 -0.19
CA GLU A 12 8.26 -18.88 1.14
C GLU A 12 6.73 -19.02 1.31
N ASN A 13 6.04 -19.40 0.24
CA ASN A 13 4.59 -19.61 0.20
C ASN A 13 4.21 -21.09 0.11
N GLN A 14 5.17 -22.00 0.01
CA GLN A 14 4.89 -23.43 -0.19
C GLN A 14 4.13 -24.05 0.99
N GLU A 15 4.54 -23.76 2.23
CA GLU A 15 3.87 -24.28 3.43
C GLU A 15 2.40 -23.86 3.49
N PHE A 16 2.10 -22.58 3.20
CA PHE A 16 0.74 -22.09 3.11
C PHE A 16 -0.07 -22.79 1.99
N LEU A 17 0.55 -23.01 0.82
CA LEU A 17 -0.10 -23.66 -0.31
C LEU A 17 -0.40 -25.14 -0.03
N GLU A 18 0.48 -25.83 0.72
CA GLU A 18 0.26 -27.19 1.20
C GLU A 18 -0.92 -27.25 2.17
N ASP A 19 -0.97 -26.34 3.15
CA ASP A 19 -2.09 -26.22 4.09
C ASP A 19 -3.40 -25.96 3.35
N LEU A 20 -3.43 -24.99 2.42
CA LEU A 20 -4.61 -24.65 1.63
C LEU A 20 -5.15 -25.85 0.84
N ARG A 21 -4.24 -26.63 0.22
CA ARG A 21 -4.61 -27.85 -0.52
C ARG A 21 -5.12 -28.94 0.41
N GLY A 22 -4.46 -29.15 1.54
CA GLY A 22 -4.89 -30.13 2.56
C GLY A 22 -6.30 -29.82 3.08
N TRP A 23 -6.59 -28.54 3.36
CA TRP A 23 -7.94 -28.10 3.73
C TRP A 23 -8.95 -28.31 2.60
N ALA A 24 -8.57 -28.03 1.35
CA ALA A 24 -9.43 -28.24 0.19
C ALA A 24 -9.71 -29.72 -0.08
N GLU A 25 -8.86 -30.67 0.32
CA GLU A 25 -9.17 -32.10 0.23
C GLU A 25 -10.28 -32.53 1.20
N ILE A 26 -10.33 -31.91 2.39
CA ILE A 26 -11.27 -32.25 3.47
C ILE A 26 -12.60 -31.52 3.31
N ALA A 27 -12.55 -30.21 3.04
CA ALA A 27 -13.72 -29.35 3.02
C ALA A 27 -14.24 -29.15 1.58
N PRO A 28 -15.57 -29.20 1.36
CA PRO A 28 -16.14 -28.92 0.04
C PRO A 28 -16.06 -27.44 -0.32
N HIS A 29 -16.03 -26.54 0.68
CA HIS A 29 -15.96 -25.10 0.50
C HIS A 29 -15.09 -24.46 1.58
N LEU A 30 -14.29 -23.46 1.19
CA LEU A 30 -13.49 -22.65 2.09
C LEU A 30 -13.94 -21.18 2.09
N TYR A 31 -13.81 -20.52 3.23
CA TYR A 31 -13.86 -19.07 3.35
C TYR A 31 -12.46 -18.59 3.75
N ILE A 32 -11.90 -17.69 2.97
CA ILE A 32 -10.56 -17.16 3.17
C ILE A 32 -10.63 -15.80 3.84
N TRP A 33 -9.79 -15.61 4.85
CA TRP A 33 -9.47 -14.30 5.41
C TRP A 33 -7.99 -14.05 5.09
N ASP A 34 -7.72 -13.07 4.24
CA ASP A 34 -6.38 -12.70 3.79
C ASP A 34 -6.04 -11.25 4.20
N TYR A 35 -4.75 -10.92 4.27
CA TYR A 35 -4.24 -9.63 4.67
C TYR A 35 -3.56 -8.92 3.50
N VAL A 36 -3.95 -7.67 3.23
CA VAL A 36 -3.43 -6.88 2.10
C VAL A 36 -2.78 -5.56 2.52
N VAL A 37 -2.43 -5.44 3.81
CA VAL A 37 -1.85 -4.24 4.42
C VAL A 37 -0.76 -4.59 5.42
N ASN A 38 0.12 -3.63 5.71
CA ASN A 38 1.04 -3.71 6.85
C ASN A 38 0.39 -3.11 8.12
N PHE A 39 -0.02 -3.95 9.06
CA PHE A 39 -0.64 -3.51 10.32
C PHE A 39 0.31 -2.71 11.23
N SER A 40 1.62 -2.89 11.09
CA SER A 40 2.59 -2.09 11.85
C SER A 40 2.72 -0.66 11.30
N HIS A 41 2.38 -0.43 10.04
CA HIS A 41 2.51 0.85 9.35
C HIS A 41 1.48 1.00 8.21
N TYR A 42 0.25 1.38 8.50
CA TYR A 42 -0.82 1.56 7.51
C TYR A 42 -0.47 2.55 6.40
N ILE A 43 0.23 3.64 6.73
CA ILE A 43 0.58 4.70 5.76
C ILE A 43 1.74 4.27 4.85
N MET A 44 2.63 3.38 5.31
CA MET A 44 3.87 3.08 4.61
C MET A 44 3.63 2.32 3.28
N PRO A 45 4.46 2.53 2.24
CA PRO A 45 4.34 1.78 1.01
C PRO A 45 4.36 0.26 1.23
N TYR A 46 3.46 -0.46 0.53
CA TYR A 46 3.37 -1.92 0.63
C TYR A 46 3.05 -2.52 -0.76
N PRO A 47 4.08 -2.89 -1.56
CA PRO A 47 3.94 -3.18 -2.99
C PRO A 47 3.38 -4.59 -3.28
N ASN A 48 2.17 -4.89 -2.81
CA ASN A 48 1.50 -6.19 -2.98
C ASN A 48 0.38 -6.20 -4.02
N PHE A 49 0.16 -5.13 -4.80
CA PHE A 49 -0.94 -5.11 -5.79
C PHE A 49 -0.78 -6.15 -6.89
N ARG A 50 0.47 -6.44 -7.31
CA ARG A 50 0.76 -7.33 -8.45
C ARG A 50 0.41 -8.80 -8.19
N VAL A 51 0.24 -9.20 -6.92
CA VAL A 51 -0.09 -10.59 -6.55
C VAL A 51 -1.57 -10.82 -6.29
N LEU A 52 -2.39 -9.77 -6.15
CA LEU A 52 -3.79 -9.90 -5.73
C LEU A 52 -4.60 -10.83 -6.67
N LYS A 53 -4.46 -10.67 -8.00
CA LYS A 53 -5.16 -11.53 -8.97
C LYS A 53 -4.73 -12.99 -8.88
N SER A 54 -3.43 -13.27 -8.82
CA SER A 54 -2.94 -14.66 -8.75
C SER A 54 -3.28 -15.33 -7.43
N ASN A 55 -3.28 -14.58 -6.33
CA ASN A 55 -3.68 -15.06 -5.01
C ASN A 55 -5.17 -15.41 -4.99
N ILE A 56 -6.04 -14.50 -5.42
CA ILE A 56 -7.50 -14.75 -5.53
C ILE A 56 -7.79 -15.96 -6.43
N ASN A 57 -7.10 -16.09 -7.56
CA ASN A 57 -7.24 -17.27 -8.43
C ASN A 57 -6.81 -18.56 -7.74
N THR A 58 -5.71 -18.53 -6.99
CA THR A 58 -5.25 -19.69 -6.22
C THR A 58 -6.27 -20.09 -5.15
N PHE A 59 -6.88 -19.13 -4.45
CA PHE A 59 -7.96 -19.42 -3.50
C PHE A 59 -9.16 -20.07 -4.20
N ARG A 60 -9.62 -19.51 -5.32
CA ARG A 60 -10.73 -20.05 -6.12
C ARG A 60 -10.46 -21.50 -6.58
N GLU A 61 -9.26 -21.77 -7.07
CA GLU A 61 -8.85 -23.12 -7.49
C GLU A 61 -8.88 -24.13 -6.33
N ASN A 62 -8.70 -23.68 -5.09
CA ASN A 62 -8.72 -24.49 -3.87
C ASN A 62 -10.06 -24.40 -3.13
N LYS A 63 -11.17 -24.34 -3.87
CA LYS A 63 -12.55 -24.40 -3.34
C LYS A 63 -12.97 -23.22 -2.44
N ALA A 64 -12.28 -22.08 -2.50
CA ALA A 64 -12.76 -20.88 -1.83
C ALA A 64 -14.05 -20.37 -2.49
N ILE A 65 -15.10 -20.17 -1.68
CA ILE A 65 -16.39 -19.59 -2.10
C ILE A 65 -16.61 -18.17 -1.56
N GLY A 66 -15.72 -17.72 -0.69
CA GLY A 66 -15.68 -16.35 -0.19
C GLY A 66 -14.27 -15.98 0.24
N ILE A 67 -13.89 -14.73 -0.01
CA ILE A 67 -12.59 -14.16 0.32
C ILE A 67 -12.84 -12.80 0.97
N MET A 68 -12.28 -12.59 2.15
CA MET A 68 -12.25 -11.30 2.84
C MET A 68 -10.82 -10.81 2.87
N GLU A 69 -10.56 -9.77 2.09
CA GLU A 69 -9.26 -9.09 1.99
C GLU A 69 -9.21 -7.96 3.01
N GLN A 70 -8.53 -8.16 4.13
CA GLN A 70 -8.44 -7.15 5.17
C GLN A 70 -7.31 -6.16 4.87
N ALA A 71 -7.71 -4.92 4.61
CA ALA A 71 -6.84 -3.76 4.53
C ALA A 71 -6.88 -2.95 5.84
N ALA A 72 -6.29 -1.75 5.84
CA ALA A 72 -6.46 -0.80 6.93
C ALA A 72 -7.96 -0.49 7.12
N TYR A 73 -8.49 -0.77 8.32
CA TYR A 73 -9.95 -0.74 8.57
C TYR A 73 -10.37 0.32 9.59
N GLN A 74 -9.42 0.93 10.30
CA GLN A 74 -9.69 1.82 11.45
C GLN A 74 -9.63 3.31 11.08
N SER A 75 -9.00 3.67 9.96
CA SER A 75 -8.73 5.06 9.57
C SER A 75 -8.61 5.21 8.05
N ARG A 76 -8.81 6.44 7.57
CA ARG A 76 -8.30 6.88 6.26
C ARG A 76 -6.76 6.91 6.26
N GLY A 77 -6.17 7.08 5.09
CA GLY A 77 -4.73 7.36 4.95
C GLY A 77 -3.83 6.14 4.75
N GLY A 78 -4.39 4.93 4.72
CA GLY A 78 -3.64 3.75 4.32
C GLY A 78 -3.09 3.91 2.90
N GLU A 79 -1.90 3.38 2.63
CA GLU A 79 -1.29 3.46 1.30
C GLU A 79 -2.29 2.96 0.24
N PHE A 80 -2.51 3.76 -0.82
CA PHE A 80 -3.42 3.43 -1.92
C PHE A 80 -4.78 2.81 -1.49
N ALA A 81 -5.33 3.22 -0.34
CA ALA A 81 -6.52 2.57 0.23
C ALA A 81 -7.71 2.55 -0.74
N GLU A 82 -8.00 3.67 -1.40
CA GLU A 82 -9.08 3.78 -2.38
C GLU A 82 -8.84 2.93 -3.64
N LEU A 83 -7.61 2.90 -4.16
CA LEU A 83 -7.25 2.04 -5.30
C LEU A 83 -7.35 0.55 -4.92
N ARG A 84 -6.91 0.17 -3.72
CA ARG A 84 -6.98 -1.20 -3.22
C ARG A 84 -8.42 -1.66 -3.11
N ALA A 85 -9.28 -0.86 -2.50
CA ALA A 85 -10.71 -1.14 -2.44
C ALA A 85 -11.33 -1.26 -3.84
N TYR A 86 -10.99 -0.35 -4.76
CA TYR A 86 -11.49 -0.37 -6.14
C TYR A 86 -11.07 -1.65 -6.87
N LEU A 87 -9.79 -1.98 -6.89
CA LEU A 87 -9.26 -3.15 -7.58
C LEU A 87 -9.81 -4.45 -7.00
N LEU A 88 -9.79 -4.60 -5.67
CA LEU A 88 -10.29 -5.81 -5.01
C LEU A 88 -11.78 -6.01 -5.27
N SER A 89 -12.59 -4.95 -5.26
CA SER A 89 -14.02 -5.06 -5.58
C SER A 89 -14.27 -5.65 -6.98
N LYS A 90 -13.42 -5.28 -7.97
CA LYS A 90 -13.51 -5.78 -9.34
C LYS A 90 -13.00 -7.21 -9.46
N LEU A 91 -11.88 -7.54 -8.79
CA LEU A 91 -11.30 -8.88 -8.83
C LEU A 91 -12.14 -9.92 -8.07
N LEU A 92 -12.72 -9.55 -6.93
CA LEU A 92 -13.64 -10.43 -6.20
C LEU A 92 -14.95 -10.65 -6.94
N TRP A 93 -15.38 -9.70 -7.76
CA TRP A 93 -16.52 -9.87 -8.67
C TRP A 93 -16.18 -10.74 -9.88
N ASN A 94 -15.03 -10.49 -10.51
CA ASN A 94 -14.54 -11.25 -11.66
C ASN A 94 -13.00 -11.41 -11.59
N PRO A 95 -12.50 -12.55 -11.10
CA PRO A 95 -11.07 -12.77 -10.85
C PRO A 95 -10.26 -12.99 -12.14
N ASP A 96 -10.94 -13.17 -13.27
CA ASP A 96 -10.30 -13.30 -14.58
C ASP A 96 -10.03 -11.93 -15.24
N SER A 97 -10.55 -10.83 -14.66
CA SER A 97 -10.38 -9.46 -15.18
C SER A 97 -8.91 -9.04 -15.34
N ASP A 98 -8.63 -8.22 -16.35
CA ASP A 98 -7.31 -7.64 -16.54
C ASP A 98 -7.04 -6.52 -15.52
N VAL A 99 -5.94 -6.64 -14.77
CA VAL A 99 -5.60 -5.73 -13.67
C VAL A 99 -5.20 -4.36 -14.18
N GLN A 100 -4.33 -4.29 -15.19
CA GLN A 100 -3.76 -3.02 -15.65
C GLN A 100 -4.81 -2.04 -16.16
N PRO A 101 -5.82 -2.44 -16.97
CA PRO A 101 -6.90 -1.53 -17.35
C PRO A 101 -7.70 -1.00 -16.16
N ILE A 102 -7.94 -1.80 -15.12
CA ILE A 102 -8.66 -1.38 -13.91
C ILE A 102 -7.86 -0.35 -13.13
N ILE A 103 -6.55 -0.59 -12.95
CA ILE A 103 -5.65 0.37 -12.30
C ILE A 103 -5.61 1.67 -13.09
N ASN A 104 -5.40 1.60 -14.41
CA ASN A 104 -5.36 2.79 -15.27
C ASN A 104 -6.67 3.59 -15.19
N ASP A 105 -7.82 2.92 -15.28
CA ASP A 105 -9.14 3.55 -15.14
C ASP A 105 -9.26 4.31 -13.82
N PHE A 106 -8.83 3.70 -12.70
CA PHE A 106 -8.79 4.39 -11.42
C PHE A 106 -7.83 5.58 -11.41
N MET A 107 -6.61 5.42 -11.93
CA MET A 107 -5.60 6.48 -11.89
C MET A 107 -6.10 7.74 -12.61
N TYR A 108 -6.63 7.61 -13.82
CA TYR A 108 -7.12 8.75 -14.60
C TYR A 108 -8.51 9.22 -14.14
N GLY A 109 -9.37 8.32 -13.66
CA GLY A 109 -10.71 8.69 -13.18
C GLY A 109 -10.69 9.38 -11.81
N TYR A 110 -9.84 8.92 -10.89
CA TYR A 110 -9.77 9.43 -9.52
C TYR A 110 -8.79 10.61 -9.36
N TYR A 111 -7.68 10.62 -10.10
CA TYR A 111 -6.67 11.69 -10.02
C TYR A 111 -6.64 12.60 -11.26
N GLY A 112 -7.51 12.41 -12.25
CA GLY A 112 -7.55 13.26 -13.45
C GLY A 112 -6.20 13.31 -14.18
N ARG A 113 -5.74 14.50 -14.57
CA ARG A 113 -4.42 14.67 -15.22
C ARG A 113 -3.25 14.26 -14.33
N SER A 114 -3.39 14.33 -13.01
CA SER A 114 -2.36 13.87 -12.06
C SER A 114 -2.18 12.35 -12.07
N GLY A 115 -3.17 11.60 -12.57
CA GLY A 115 -3.15 10.14 -12.63
C GLY A 115 -1.92 9.56 -13.33
N GLN A 116 -1.37 10.25 -14.35
CA GLN A 116 -0.15 9.82 -15.03
C GLN A 116 1.06 9.76 -14.09
N TYR A 117 1.17 10.69 -13.15
CA TYR A 117 2.28 10.75 -12.19
C TYR A 117 2.02 9.82 -11.01
N VAL A 118 0.77 9.68 -10.57
CA VAL A 118 0.42 8.66 -9.55
C VAL A 118 0.68 7.25 -10.08
N GLN A 119 0.43 6.99 -11.36
CA GLN A 119 0.82 5.75 -12.04
C GLN A 119 2.34 5.57 -12.09
N GLN A 120 3.11 6.63 -12.41
CA GLN A 120 4.57 6.57 -12.36
C GLN A 120 5.09 6.21 -10.96
N TYR A 121 4.51 6.77 -9.90
CA TYR A 121 4.85 6.40 -8.53
C TYR A 121 4.47 4.95 -8.20
N PHE A 122 3.27 4.52 -8.61
CA PHE A 122 2.82 3.15 -8.46
C PHE A 122 3.80 2.17 -9.11
N ASP A 123 4.25 2.47 -10.34
CA ASP A 123 5.21 1.66 -11.07
C ASP A 123 6.60 1.72 -10.42
N LEU A 124 7.06 2.90 -9.99
CA LEU A 124 8.32 3.07 -9.25
C LEU A 124 8.36 2.14 -8.04
N LEU A 125 7.32 2.17 -7.20
CA LEU A 125 7.20 1.33 -6.02
C LEU A 125 7.15 -0.17 -6.37
N HIS A 126 6.28 -0.57 -7.29
CA HIS A 126 6.11 -2.00 -7.59
C HIS A 126 7.27 -2.59 -8.41
N ASN A 127 8.04 -1.79 -9.14
CA ASN A 127 9.25 -2.23 -9.85
C ASN A 127 10.43 -2.49 -8.91
N ARG A 128 10.33 -2.12 -7.63
CA ARG A 128 11.31 -2.50 -6.62
C ARG A 128 11.25 -3.99 -6.27
N ILE A 129 10.14 -4.66 -6.57
CA ILE A 129 9.99 -6.10 -6.35
C ILE A 129 10.71 -6.86 -7.47
N THR A 130 11.81 -7.52 -7.10
CA THR A 130 12.53 -8.51 -7.92
C THR A 130 12.24 -9.93 -7.40
N PRO A 131 12.62 -11.00 -8.13
CA PRO A 131 12.49 -12.37 -7.64
C PRO A 131 13.10 -12.63 -6.25
N ASP A 132 14.10 -11.85 -5.85
CA ASP A 132 14.79 -11.95 -4.55
C ASP A 132 14.25 -10.97 -3.50
N THR A 133 13.23 -10.17 -3.82
CA THR A 133 12.65 -9.16 -2.93
C THR A 133 11.40 -9.69 -2.26
N HIS A 134 11.51 -10.05 -0.99
CA HIS A 134 10.41 -10.60 -0.20
C HIS A 134 9.91 -9.55 0.81
N ILE A 135 8.60 -9.32 0.83
CA ILE A 135 7.96 -8.49 1.86
C ILE A 135 7.04 -9.33 2.73
N HIS A 136 6.98 -9.01 4.01
CA HIS A 136 6.20 -9.73 5.01
C HIS A 136 5.33 -8.78 5.83
N LEU A 137 4.48 -9.35 6.68
CA LEU A 137 3.88 -8.58 7.77
C LEU A 137 5.00 -8.06 8.68
N GLY A 138 4.94 -6.78 9.04
CA GLY A 138 5.99 -6.14 9.83
C GLY A 138 7.14 -5.55 9.02
N LEU A 139 7.00 -5.39 7.69
CA LEU A 139 7.91 -4.57 6.89
C LEU A 139 8.18 -3.23 7.60
N SER A 140 9.45 -2.84 7.70
CA SER A 140 9.90 -1.67 8.47
C SER A 140 10.28 -0.50 7.54
N PRO A 141 10.19 0.76 7.98
CA PRO A 141 10.71 1.91 7.23
C PRO A 141 12.19 1.83 6.88
N ASP A 142 12.99 1.06 7.64
CA ASP A 142 14.44 0.91 7.43
C ASP A 142 14.78 -0.13 6.35
N ASP A 143 13.79 -0.80 5.77
CA ASP A 143 14.01 -1.84 4.76
C ASP A 143 14.78 -1.30 3.53
N PRO A 144 15.72 -2.06 2.94
CA PRO A 144 16.43 -1.66 1.73
C PRO A 144 15.54 -1.35 0.52
N LEU A 145 14.28 -1.81 0.53
CA LEU A 145 13.26 -1.45 -0.45
C LEU A 145 13.09 0.08 -0.56
N PHE A 146 13.25 0.80 0.55
CA PHE A 146 12.99 2.24 0.64
C PHE A 146 14.26 3.09 0.61
N SER A 147 15.12 2.90 -0.40
CA SER A 147 16.35 3.69 -0.55
C SER A 147 16.08 5.20 -0.58
N ASP A 148 17.09 6.00 -0.23
CA ASP A 148 16.98 7.46 -0.24
C ASP A 148 16.68 7.99 -1.65
N GLU A 149 17.19 7.31 -2.67
CA GLU A 149 16.87 7.56 -4.08
C GLU A 149 15.37 7.32 -4.36
N PHE A 150 14.80 6.21 -3.90
CA PHE A 150 13.37 5.93 -4.04
C PHE A 150 12.50 7.00 -3.38
N VAL A 151 12.87 7.43 -2.17
CA VAL A 151 12.15 8.50 -1.45
C VAL A 151 12.23 9.81 -2.22
N ARG A 152 13.42 10.19 -2.71
CA ARG A 152 13.63 11.42 -3.49
C ARG A 152 12.81 11.40 -4.79
N GLU A 153 12.88 10.33 -5.56
CA GLU A 153 12.12 10.19 -6.81
C GLU A 153 10.61 10.21 -6.57
N GLY A 154 10.13 9.57 -5.50
CA GLY A 154 8.73 9.63 -5.10
C GLY A 154 8.25 11.07 -4.84
N ILE A 155 9.04 11.87 -4.11
CA ILE A 155 8.74 13.29 -3.84
C ILE A 155 8.67 14.06 -5.16
N GLU A 156 9.67 13.90 -6.04
CA GLU A 156 9.73 14.59 -7.32
C GLU A 156 8.51 14.27 -8.21
N ILE A 157 8.07 13.01 -8.24
CA ILE A 157 6.87 12.59 -8.97
C ILE A 157 5.63 13.29 -8.41
N PHE A 158 5.45 13.30 -7.09
CA PHE A 158 4.27 13.93 -6.47
C PHE A 158 4.26 15.45 -6.60
N GLU A 159 5.43 16.10 -6.64
CA GLU A 159 5.50 17.52 -7.00
C GLU A 159 4.97 17.79 -8.41
N GLN A 160 5.28 16.94 -9.39
CA GLN A 160 4.72 17.07 -10.74
C GLN A 160 3.21 16.76 -10.75
N ALA A 161 2.78 15.73 -10.02
CA ALA A 161 1.38 15.37 -9.88
C ALA A 161 0.54 16.55 -9.36
N LYS A 162 1.03 17.27 -8.34
CA LYS A 162 0.36 18.45 -7.77
C LYS A 162 0.28 19.63 -8.75
N LYS A 163 1.30 19.83 -9.60
CA LYS A 163 1.33 20.93 -10.60
C LYS A 163 0.26 20.78 -11.68
N VAL A 164 -0.08 19.55 -12.05
CA VAL A 164 -1.05 19.27 -13.12
C VAL A 164 -2.47 18.97 -12.62
N ALA A 165 -2.70 19.04 -11.31
CA ALA A 165 -4.01 18.79 -10.72
C ALA A 165 -5.09 19.69 -11.34
N ASP A 166 -6.24 19.09 -11.66
CA ASP A 166 -7.34 19.79 -12.35
C ASP A 166 -8.03 20.83 -11.48
N ASN A 167 -8.06 20.58 -10.18
CA ASN A 167 -8.66 21.43 -9.17
C ASN A 167 -8.09 21.09 -7.79
N GLU A 168 -8.53 21.83 -6.78
CA GLU A 168 -8.09 21.64 -5.39
C GLU A 168 -8.44 20.26 -4.84
N GLU A 169 -9.58 19.67 -5.22
CA GLU A 169 -9.96 18.32 -4.78
C GLU A 169 -8.98 17.26 -5.30
N ILE A 170 -8.63 17.31 -6.58
CA ILE A 170 -7.62 16.41 -7.18
C ILE A 170 -6.26 16.63 -6.52
N ARG A 171 -5.88 17.88 -6.27
CA ARG A 171 -4.63 18.20 -5.56
C ARG A 171 -4.62 17.57 -4.17
N GLN A 172 -5.71 17.67 -3.42
CA GLN A 172 -5.82 17.07 -2.08
C GLN A 172 -5.73 15.55 -2.13
N ARG A 173 -6.36 14.89 -3.11
CA ARG A 173 -6.19 13.44 -3.35
C ARG A 173 -4.73 13.08 -3.61
N VAL A 174 -4.02 13.88 -4.41
CA VAL A 174 -2.58 13.70 -4.66
C VAL A 174 -1.77 13.84 -3.36
N GLU A 175 -2.07 14.83 -2.52
CA GLU A 175 -1.41 15.02 -1.23
C GLU A 175 -1.66 13.85 -0.26
N VAL A 176 -2.81 13.16 -0.34
CA VAL A 176 -3.08 11.94 0.45
C VAL A 176 -2.22 10.77 -0.03
N VAL A 177 -2.15 10.52 -1.34
CA VAL A 177 -1.35 9.41 -1.88
C VAL A 177 0.17 9.67 -1.81
N GLU A 178 0.57 10.91 -1.54
CA GLU A 178 1.96 11.30 -1.24
C GLU A 178 2.38 10.96 0.21
N LEU A 179 1.42 10.82 1.15
CA LEU A 179 1.69 10.51 2.56
C LEU A 179 2.68 9.34 2.79
N PRO A 180 2.63 8.22 2.05
CA PRO A 180 3.57 7.11 2.23
C PRO A 180 5.04 7.54 2.10
N ILE A 181 5.34 8.44 1.16
CA ILE A 181 6.70 8.94 0.92
C ILE A 181 7.11 9.98 1.96
N LEU A 182 6.21 10.89 2.34
CA LEU A 182 6.47 11.84 3.42
C LEU A 182 6.70 11.10 4.75
N TYR A 183 5.92 10.05 5.01
CA TYR A 183 6.06 9.18 6.17
C TYR A 183 7.43 8.51 6.19
N LEU A 184 7.85 7.87 5.08
CA LEU A 184 9.17 7.26 4.99
C LEU A 184 10.30 8.26 5.25
N LYS A 185 10.23 9.45 4.66
CA LYS A 185 11.23 10.49 4.89
C LYS A 185 11.28 10.95 6.34
N CYS A 186 10.14 11.12 7.00
CA CYS A 186 10.09 11.43 8.43
C CYS A 186 10.72 10.31 9.29
N ARG A 187 10.50 9.03 8.94
CA ARG A 187 11.05 7.88 9.69
C ARG A 187 12.56 7.70 9.48
N ARG A 188 13.04 7.91 8.25
CA ARG A 188 14.43 7.60 7.84
C ARG A 188 15.37 8.79 7.98
N SER A 189 14.90 9.97 7.62
CA SER A 189 15.69 11.21 7.59
C SER A 189 14.97 12.34 8.35
N PRO A 190 14.67 12.16 9.64
CA PRO A 190 13.80 13.07 10.39
C PRO A 190 14.30 14.52 10.44
N ARG A 191 15.62 14.73 10.57
CA ARG A 191 16.23 16.08 10.57
C ARG A 191 16.04 16.80 9.25
N GLU A 192 16.18 16.10 8.13
CA GLU A 192 15.94 16.66 6.80
C GLU A 192 14.45 16.95 6.60
N ALA A 193 13.58 16.03 7.03
CA ALA A 193 12.14 16.19 6.94
C ALA A 193 11.61 17.41 7.72
N LEU A 194 12.25 17.76 8.84
CA LEU A 194 12.00 19.00 9.56
C LEU A 194 12.54 20.23 8.82
N ALA A 195 13.76 20.15 8.30
CA ALA A 195 14.44 21.27 7.68
C ALA A 195 13.77 21.75 6.38
N ASP A 196 13.17 20.85 5.61
CA ASP A 196 12.56 21.17 4.32
C ASP A 196 11.02 21.23 4.34
N GLY A 197 10.40 21.09 5.52
CA GLY A 197 8.95 21.17 5.69
C GLY A 197 8.18 19.90 5.28
N THR A 198 8.85 18.79 4.97
CA THR A 198 8.20 17.48 4.74
C THR A 198 7.29 17.10 5.92
N TYR A 199 7.78 17.27 7.16
CA TYR A 199 6.99 16.95 8.36
C TYR A 199 5.75 17.84 8.51
N ASP A 200 5.90 19.14 8.25
CA ASP A 200 4.78 20.09 8.33
C ASP A 200 3.70 19.76 7.29
N LEU A 201 4.12 19.38 6.07
CA LEU A 201 3.19 18.93 5.04
C LEU A 201 2.48 17.64 5.46
N PHE A 202 3.23 16.64 5.96
CA PHE A 202 2.65 15.39 6.46
C PHE A 202 1.60 15.64 7.54
N LYS A 203 1.95 16.44 8.56
CA LYS A 203 1.08 16.80 9.68
C LYS A 203 -0.19 17.50 9.19
N LYS A 204 -0.04 18.49 8.30
CA LYS A 204 -1.17 19.23 7.72
C LYS A 204 -2.15 18.31 6.99
N VAL A 205 -1.64 17.38 6.17
CA VAL A 205 -2.50 16.46 5.41
C VAL A 205 -3.20 15.48 6.35
N VAL A 206 -2.48 14.89 7.31
CA VAL A 206 -3.07 14.00 8.33
C VAL A 206 -4.21 14.68 9.09
N GLU A 207 -4.00 15.92 9.54
CA GLU A 207 -4.99 16.69 10.28
C GLU A 207 -6.21 17.02 9.42
N ARG A 208 -6.00 17.45 8.18
CA ARG A 208 -7.08 17.74 7.22
C ARG A 208 -7.95 16.53 6.95
N GLU A 209 -7.33 15.36 6.74
CA GLU A 209 -8.03 14.12 6.38
C GLU A 209 -8.58 13.35 7.59
N GLY A 210 -8.33 13.83 8.82
CA GLY A 210 -8.76 13.15 10.04
C GLY A 210 -8.12 11.77 10.22
N ILE A 211 -6.86 11.60 9.80
CA ILE A 211 -6.16 10.31 9.90
C ILE A 211 -5.80 10.06 11.38
N THR A 212 -6.30 8.95 11.91
CA THR A 212 -6.20 8.59 13.34
C THR A 212 -5.27 7.41 13.61
N HIS A 213 -5.02 6.55 12.61
CA HIS A 213 -4.22 5.34 12.78
C HIS A 213 -3.08 5.31 11.76
N TYR A 214 -1.85 5.30 12.26
CA TYR A 214 -0.65 5.03 11.44
C TYR A 214 -0.27 3.56 11.48
N ALA A 215 -0.81 2.82 12.44
CA ALA A 215 -0.67 1.40 12.68
C ALA A 215 -1.93 0.90 13.39
N GLU A 216 -2.12 -0.41 13.45
CA GLU A 216 -3.28 -1.03 14.11
C GLU A 216 -3.37 -0.71 15.60
N SER A 217 -2.21 -0.51 16.25
CA SER A 217 -2.12 -0.09 17.66
C SER A 217 -2.70 1.30 17.91
N GLY A 218 -2.96 2.09 16.87
CA GLY A 218 -3.74 3.31 16.91
C GLY A 218 -3.02 4.49 17.57
N LYS A 219 -3.74 5.19 18.45
CA LYS A 219 -3.32 6.50 19.00
C LYS A 219 -1.90 6.49 19.59
N PRO A 220 -1.48 5.52 20.43
CA PRO A 220 -0.12 5.50 20.98
C PRO A 220 0.97 5.54 19.91
N HIS A 221 0.80 4.82 18.80
CA HIS A 221 1.78 4.80 17.70
C HIS A 221 1.83 6.13 16.95
N LYS A 222 0.67 6.76 16.75
CA LYS A 222 0.60 8.11 16.15
C LYS A 222 1.27 9.15 17.06
N ASP A 223 0.97 9.12 18.35
CA ASP A 223 1.53 10.07 19.33
C ASP A 223 3.06 9.88 19.45
N GLU A 224 3.55 8.64 19.46
CA GLU A 224 4.98 8.32 19.45
C GLU A 224 5.69 8.85 18.20
N PHE A 225 5.08 8.69 17.01
CA PHE A 225 5.62 9.24 15.78
C PHE A 225 5.81 10.76 15.86
N HIS A 226 4.78 11.49 16.30
CA HIS A 226 4.87 12.95 16.41
C HIS A 226 5.84 13.38 17.51
N HIS A 227 5.84 12.69 18.65
CA HIS A 227 6.78 12.95 19.73
C HIS A 227 8.23 12.79 19.26
N GLY A 228 8.53 11.74 18.50
CA GLY A 228 9.84 11.52 17.89
C GLY A 228 10.25 12.63 16.93
N MET A 229 9.32 13.14 16.12
CA MET A 229 9.59 14.27 15.20
C MET A 229 9.76 15.61 15.91
N GLU A 230 9.05 15.85 17.02
CA GLU A 230 9.05 17.14 17.70
C GLU A 230 10.16 17.28 18.75
N ASN A 231 10.82 16.18 19.14
CA ASN A 231 11.85 16.14 20.17
C ASN A 231 13.21 15.60 19.67
N LEU A 232 13.51 15.78 18.38
CA LEU A 232 14.86 15.48 17.85
C LEU A 232 15.87 16.48 18.41
N GLU A 233 16.79 15.98 19.22
CA GLU A 233 18.03 16.68 19.60
C GLU A 233 18.99 16.86 18.41
#